data_AF-A0A7V1MML7-F1
#
_entry.id   AF-A0A7V1MML7-F1
#
_cell.length_a   1.000
_cell.length_b   1.000
_cell.length_c   1.000
_cell.angle_alpha   90.00
_cell.angle_beta   90.00
_cell.angle_gamma   90.00
#
_symmetry.space_group_name_H-M   'P 1'
#
loop_
_entity.id
_entity.type
_entity.pdbx_description
1 polymer ?
#
loop_
_entity_poly.entity_id
_entity_poly.type
_entity_poly.pdbx_seq_one_letter_code
_entity_poly.pdbx_strand_id
1 'polypeptide(L)'
;MAQKMKHTMGERLNIRFNRKIKLEFHGARLTSDGGLLAYRELDEALGLFNSASAVMNDRRTGRNIQHDMTNLLRQSVYSRLAGYEDVNDAQRLSV
;
A
#
# COMPACT_ATOMS: atom_id res chain seq x y z
N MET A 1 -30.86 5.46 22.42
CA MET A 1 -29.81 4.51 22.85
C MET A 1 -28.49 4.97 22.24
N ALA A 2 -27.71 5.77 22.95
CA ALA A 2 -26.47 6.34 22.42
C ALA A 2 -25.35 5.30 22.47
N GLN A 3 -24.89 4.84 21.30
CA GLN A 3 -23.72 3.98 21.18
C GLN A 3 -22.50 4.79 21.62
N LYS A 4 -21.96 4.46 22.79
CA LYS A 4 -20.76 5.09 23.35
C LYS A 4 -19.58 4.78 22.43
N MET A 5 -19.20 5.73 21.57
CA MET A 5 -17.93 5.68 20.85
C MET A 5 -16.81 5.72 21.87
N LYS A 6 -16.24 4.55 22.15
CA LYS A 6 -15.04 4.41 22.95
C LYS A 6 -13.91 5.01 22.13
N HIS A 7 -13.53 6.26 22.42
CA HIS A 7 -12.23 6.77 22.00
C HIS A 7 -11.16 5.92 22.71
N THR A 8 -10.56 4.97 21.99
CA THR A 8 -9.41 4.21 22.47
C THR A 8 -8.21 5.15 22.44
N MET A 9 -7.94 5.78 23.58
CA MET A 9 -6.71 6.49 23.84
C MET A 9 -5.53 5.51 23.75
N GLY A 10 -4.78 5.58 22.65
CA GLY A 10 -3.41 5.05 22.58
C GLY A 10 -3.26 3.55 22.39
N GLU A 11 -3.98 2.93 21.44
CA GLU A 11 -3.47 1.69 20.85
C GLU A 11 -2.18 2.05 20.09
N ARG A 12 -1.04 1.65 20.66
CA ARG A 12 0.26 1.85 19.99
C ARG A 12 0.23 1.07 18.69
N LEU A 13 0.35 1.77 17.57
CA LEU A 13 0.48 1.15 16.27
C LEU A 13 1.72 0.24 16.26
N ASN A 14 1.52 -1.07 16.15
CA ASN A 14 2.60 -2.04 16.11
C ASN A 14 3.09 -2.20 14.67
N ILE A 15 3.99 -1.30 14.25
CA ILE A 15 4.65 -1.37 12.95
C ILE A 15 5.69 -2.50 12.99
N ARG A 16 5.37 -3.63 12.37
CA ARG A 16 6.22 -4.83 12.37
C ARG A 16 6.97 -4.96 11.08
N PHE A 17 8.08 -4.21 10.97
CA PHE A 17 9.00 -4.31 9.85
C PHE A 17 9.27 -5.75 9.45
N ASN A 18 9.04 -6.07 8.17
CA ASN A 18 9.35 -7.38 7.64
C ASN A 18 10.87 -7.60 7.69
N ARG A 19 11.32 -8.36 8.70
CA ARG A 19 12.74 -8.66 8.96
C ARG A 19 13.43 -9.46 7.84
N LYS A 20 12.68 -9.95 6.85
CA LYS A 20 13.24 -10.59 5.65
C LYS A 20 13.73 -9.56 4.62
N ILE A 21 13.30 -8.31 4.71
CA ILE A 21 13.79 -7.23 3.84
C ILE A 21 15.21 -6.89 4.28
N LYS A 22 16.16 -6.99 3.35
CA LYS A 22 17.57 -6.69 3.55
C LYS A 22 17.93 -5.48 2.72
N LEU A 23 18.74 -4.59 3.30
CA LEU A 23 19.35 -3.48 2.59
C LEU A 23 20.76 -3.88 2.20
N GLU A 24 21.05 -3.84 0.90
CA GLU A 24 22.38 -4.13 0.37
C GLU A 24 22.97 -2.85 -0.22
N PHE A 25 24.14 -2.46 0.29
CA PHE A 25 24.84 -1.28 -0.20
C PHE A 25 25.68 -1.64 -1.41
N HIS A 26 25.27 -1.16 -2.59
CA HIS A 26 25.97 -1.38 -3.86
C HIS A 26 26.74 -0.12 -4.32
N GLY A 27 27.32 0.63 -3.38
CA GLY A 27 28.05 1.86 -3.70
C GLY A 27 27.12 2.96 -4.22
N ALA A 28 27.31 3.39 -5.47
CA ALA A 28 26.58 4.50 -6.09
C ALA A 28 25.12 4.17 -6.50
N ARG A 29 24.70 2.91 -6.41
CA ARG A 29 23.31 2.51 -6.69
C ARG A 29 22.43 2.78 -5.47
N LEU A 30 21.86 3.98 -5.43
CA LEU A 30 20.81 4.38 -4.48
C LEU A 30 19.44 4.29 -5.14
N THR A 31 18.43 3.88 -4.38
CA THR A 31 17.03 3.96 -4.79
C THR A 31 16.35 5.15 -4.11
N SER A 32 15.64 5.98 -4.87
CA SER A 32 14.77 7.04 -4.35
C SER A 32 13.58 6.49 -3.57
N ASP A 33 13.17 5.26 -3.88
CA ASP A 33 11.88 4.70 -3.47
C ASP A 33 11.95 3.96 -2.15
N GLY A 34 13.12 3.93 -1.49
CA GLY A 34 13.31 3.23 -0.22
C GLY A 34 12.36 3.69 0.89
N GLY A 35 11.90 4.95 0.83
CA GLY A 35 10.90 5.50 1.75
C GLY A 35 9.53 4.80 1.66
N LEU A 36 9.18 4.18 0.53
CA LEU A 36 7.92 3.44 0.34
C LEU A 36 7.77 2.26 1.31
N LEU A 37 8.88 1.73 1.84
CA LEU A 37 8.84 0.68 2.86
C LEU A 37 8.13 1.15 4.13
N ALA A 38 8.32 2.40 4.56
CA ALA A 38 7.63 2.93 5.75
C ALA A 38 6.12 3.03 5.52
N TYR A 39 5.69 3.47 4.34
CA TYR A 39 4.28 3.53 3.96
C TYR A 39 3.64 2.14 3.88
N ARG A 40 4.37 1.15 3.37
CA ARG A 40 3.92 -0.25 3.35
C ARG A 40 3.66 -0.78 4.74
N GLU A 41 4.57 -0.52 5.66
CA GLU A 41 4.46 -1.00 7.05
C GLU A 41 3.35 -0.30 7.82
N LEU A 42 3.13 0.98 7.55
CA LEU A 42 2.00 1.73 8.08
C LEU A 42 0.67 1.15 7.58
N ASP A 43 0.54 0.92 6.28
CA ASP A 43 -0.65 0.31 5.71
C ASP A 43 -0.86 -1.13 6.20
N GLU A 44 0.19 -1.96 6.33
CA GLU A 44 0.06 -3.32 6.87
C GLU A 44 -0.40 -3.33 8.33
N ALA A 45 0.06 -2.36 9.13
CA ALA A 45 -0.34 -2.23 10.53
C ALA A 45 -1.77 -1.70 10.70
N LEU A 46 -2.27 -0.90 9.76
CA LEU A 46 -3.61 -0.29 9.80
C LEU A 46 -4.66 -0.99 8.92
N GLY A 47 -4.24 -1.83 7.98
CA GLY A 47 -5.09 -2.44 6.97
C GLY A 47 -5.80 -1.43 6.06
N LEU A 48 -5.15 -0.31 5.69
CA LEU A 48 -5.79 0.80 4.99
C LEU A 48 -6.35 0.37 3.63
N PHE A 49 -5.52 -0.19 2.77
CA PHE A 49 -5.94 -0.54 1.41
C PHE A 49 -6.87 -1.74 1.37
N ASN A 50 -6.75 -2.68 2.32
CA ASN A 50 -7.69 -3.79 2.46
C ASN A 50 -9.08 -3.29 2.87
N SER A 51 -9.13 -2.34 3.80
CA SER A 51 -10.39 -1.74 4.25
C SER A 51 -11.02 -0.88 3.16
N ALA A 52 -10.20 -0.12 2.43
CA ALA A 52 -10.65 0.68 1.30
C ALA A 52 -11.17 -0.19 0.14
N SER A 53 -10.47 -1.27 -0.22
CA SER A 53 -10.92 -2.16 -1.29
C SER A 53 -12.20 -2.92 -0.93
N ALA A 54 -12.40 -3.28 0.33
CA ALA A 54 -13.60 -3.98 0.80
C ALA A 54 -14.90 -3.19 0.61
N VAL A 55 -14.83 -1.85 0.57
CA VAL A 55 -16.00 -0.98 0.34
C VAL A 55 -16.13 -0.51 -1.11
N MET A 56 -15.19 -0.87 -1.98
CA MET A 56 -15.25 -0.53 -3.40
C MET A 56 -16.07 -1.56 -4.17
N ASN A 57 -16.96 -1.05 -5.02
CA ASN A 57 -17.68 -1.89 -5.98
C ASN A 57 -16.83 -2.04 -7.25
N ASP A 58 -16.15 -3.18 -7.39
CA ASP A 58 -15.37 -3.48 -8.58
C ASP A 58 -16.30 -3.81 -9.76
N ARG A 59 -16.39 -2.88 -10.72
CA ARG A 59 -17.23 -3.02 -11.93
C ARG A 59 -16.51 -3.73 -13.08
N ARG A 60 -15.24 -4.09 -12.90
CA ARG A 60 -14.48 -4.80 -13.94
C ARG A 60 -15.02 -6.22 -14.06
N THR A 61 -14.91 -6.79 -15.25
CA THR A 61 -15.41 -8.14 -15.56
C THR A 61 -14.44 -8.91 -16.45
N GLY A 62 -14.53 -10.23 -16.43
CA GLY A 62 -13.76 -11.11 -17.31
C GLY A 62 -12.25 -10.87 -17.23
N ARG A 63 -11.64 -10.64 -18.40
CA ARG A 63 -10.18 -10.43 -18.53
C ARG A 63 -9.67 -9.11 -17.93
N ASN A 64 -10.55 -8.22 -17.48
CA ASN A 64 -10.16 -6.97 -16.82
C ASN A 64 -9.86 -7.13 -15.31
N ILE A 65 -10.13 -8.32 -14.73
CA ILE A 65 -9.80 -8.68 -13.35
C ILE A 65 -8.55 -9.55 -13.35
N GLN A 66 -7.40 -8.96 -13.69
CA GLN A 66 -6.10 -9.64 -13.57
C GLN A 66 -5.44 -9.37 -12.21
N HIS A 67 -5.72 -8.20 -11.64
CA HIS A 67 -5.18 -7.74 -10.37
C HIS A 67 -6.30 -7.39 -9.42
N ASP A 68 -6.13 -7.80 -8.15
CA ASP A 68 -7.03 -7.44 -7.06
C ASP A 68 -7.09 -5.91 -6.86
N MET A 69 -8.26 -5.42 -6.43
CA MET A 69 -8.50 -4.00 -6.20
C MET A 69 -7.50 -3.41 -5.18
N THR A 70 -7.14 -4.18 -4.14
CA THR A 70 -6.14 -3.75 -3.15
C THR A 70 -4.78 -3.48 -3.79
N ASN A 71 -4.35 -4.34 -4.71
CA ASN A 71 -3.06 -4.19 -5.39
C ASN A 71 -3.05 -2.98 -6.32
N LEU A 72 -4.17 -2.73 -7.01
CA LEU A 72 -4.32 -1.54 -7.84
C LEU A 72 -4.30 -0.25 -7.01
N LEU A 73 -4.96 -0.25 -5.84
CA LEU A 73 -4.92 0.90 -4.92
C LEU A 73 -3.50 1.14 -4.38
N ARG A 74 -2.82 0.09 -3.92
CA ARG A 74 -1.42 0.16 -3.46
C ARG A 74 -0.52 0.75 -4.53
N GLN A 75 -0.59 0.23 -5.77
CA GLN A 75 0.20 0.74 -6.87
C GLN A 75 -0.12 2.22 -7.13
N SER A 76 -1.41 2.56 -7.26
CA SER A 76 -1.83 3.93 -7.56
C SER A 76 -1.37 4.94 -6.52
N VAL A 77 -1.41 4.59 -5.23
CA VAL A 77 -1.00 5.47 -4.15
C VAL A 77 0.51 5.53 -4.01
N TYR A 78 1.21 4.38 -4.04
CA TYR A 78 2.67 4.36 -3.90
C TYR A 78 3.39 5.03 -5.06
N SER A 79 2.88 4.89 -6.29
CA SER A 79 3.44 5.60 -7.44
C SER A 79 3.38 7.12 -7.24
N ARG A 80 2.25 7.68 -6.80
CA ARG A 80 2.14 9.12 -6.50
C ARG A 80 3.04 9.56 -5.35
N LEU A 81 3.14 8.75 -4.29
CA LEU A 81 4.06 9.04 -3.17
C LEU A 81 5.54 9.05 -3.62
N ALA A 82 5.88 8.30 -4.66
CA ALA A 82 7.21 8.29 -5.26
C ALA A 82 7.41 9.34 -6.36
N GLY A 83 6.37 10.10 -6.74
CA GLY A 83 6.42 11.09 -7.82
C GLY A 83 6.11 10.54 -9.23
N TYR A 84 5.68 9.28 -9.34
CA TYR A 84 5.29 8.62 -10.60
C TYR A 84 3.79 8.78 -10.86
N GLU A 85 3.34 10.00 -11.16
CA GLU A 85 1.91 10.30 -11.29
C GLU A 85 1.27 9.83 -12.62
N ASP A 86 2.09 9.63 -13.66
CA ASP A 86 1.64 9.30 -15.02
C ASP A 86 1.31 7.80 -15.23
N VAL A 87 1.58 6.97 -14.22
CA VAL A 87 1.27 5.53 -14.19
C VAL A 87 2.04 4.71 -15.24
N ASN A 88 3.06 5.27 -15.90
CA ASN A 88 3.80 4.56 -16.95
C ASN A 88 4.84 3.56 -16.39
N ASP A 89 5.25 3.73 -15.12
CA ASP A 89 6.22 2.89 -14.40
C ASP A 89 5.59 1.66 -13.70
N ALA A 90 4.36 1.30 -14.08
CA ALA A 90 3.62 0.19 -13.48
C ALA A 90 3.75 -1.12 -14.30
N GLN A 91 4.94 -1.46 -14.82
CA GLN A 91 5.11 -2.60 -15.74
C GLN A 91 4.65 -3.94 -15.14
N ARG A 92 4.69 -4.10 -13.82
CA ARG A 92 4.20 -5.33 -13.15
C ARG A 92 2.68 -5.52 -13.28
N LEU A 93 1.94 -4.47 -13.65
CA LEU A 93 0.51 -4.53 -13.92
C LEU A 93 0.18 -4.71 -15.41
N SER A 94 1.15 -4.55 -16.32
CA SER A 94 0.94 -4.82 -17.75
C SER A 94 1.00 -6.32 -18.01
N VAL A 95 -0.17 -6.95 -18.06
CA VAL A 95 -0.37 -8.38 -18.37
C VAL A 95 -1.52 -8.54 -19.36
#